data_AF-A0A1E1LW51-F1
#
_entry.id   AF-A0A1E1LW51-F1
#
_cell.length_a   1.000
_cell.length_b   1.000
_cell.length_c   1.000
_cell.angle_alpha   90.00
_cell.angle_beta   90.00
_cell.angle_gamma   90.00
#
_symmetry.space_group_name_H-M   'P 1'
#
loop_
_entity.id
_entity.type
_entity.pdbx_description
1 polymer ?
#
loop_
_entity_poly.entity_id
_entity_poly.type
_entity_poly.pdbx_seq_one_letter_code
_entity_poly.pdbx_strand_id
1 'polypeptide(L)'
;MPDSTVPPTSIIGNTSNFWLFNENSGFDLTHPSTPQSPFIYPRLKLHTTNTPITICPPKTALVIIDMQNFFLSAALGRPRGPGHNAEDALLAYGIPAARRAGIQIVWVTWGLTDEDLSTMPPATFRAFSFRGEETGFEDADREIGPKRPEVRTENGLGFQLGDVKLEDGSTIEAGRMLFRDQWNSALHGRLAAAFEDGLKAPVPDVRFHKNRISALWEPRSDLHDFLKERGFRTLMFTGVNTDQCVLATVQDAALKGYDTVLLRDGCGSPRDFARDMVEFNCGKVWGFVSSCVELTRSVHERLDKGPK
;
A
#
# COMPACT_ATOMS: atom_id res chain seq x y z
N MET A 1 3.10 -31.89 12.75
CA MET A 1 4.22 -31.16 13.38
C MET A 1 5.22 -30.83 12.28
N PRO A 2 5.44 -29.55 11.93
CA PRO A 2 6.74 -29.09 11.47
C PRO A 2 7.46 -28.41 12.65
N ASP A 3 8.73 -28.75 12.76
CA ASP A 3 9.55 -28.71 13.96
C ASP A 3 10.09 -27.31 14.26
N SER A 4 9.88 -26.84 15.50
CA SER A 4 10.45 -25.60 16.05
C SER A 4 11.94 -25.73 16.40
N THR A 5 12.63 -26.79 15.98
CA THR A 5 14.03 -27.08 16.38
C THR A 5 15.05 -27.18 15.24
N VAL A 6 14.64 -27.05 13.96
CA VAL A 6 15.62 -27.12 12.86
C VAL A 6 16.29 -25.74 12.69
N PRO A 7 17.62 -25.63 12.92
CA PRO A 7 18.33 -24.39 12.66
C PRO A 7 18.21 -24.00 11.19
N PRO A 8 18.20 -22.69 10.88
CA PRO A 8 18.12 -22.24 9.50
C PRO A 8 19.32 -22.76 8.71
N THR A 9 19.03 -23.36 7.55
CA THR A 9 20.05 -23.99 6.70
C THR A 9 20.94 -22.95 6.04
N SER A 10 20.38 -21.76 5.76
CA SER A 10 21.07 -20.68 5.06
C SER A 10 20.73 -19.31 5.63
N ILE A 11 21.71 -18.41 5.58
CA ILE A 11 21.56 -16.98 5.90
C ILE A 11 21.63 -16.21 4.59
N ILE A 12 20.63 -15.37 4.32
CA ILE A 12 20.55 -14.54 3.11
C ILE A 12 20.68 -13.08 3.53
N GLY A 13 21.69 -12.37 3.04
CA GLY A 13 21.93 -10.96 3.37
C GLY A 13 23.24 -10.72 4.13
N ASN A 14 23.30 -9.65 4.91
CA ASN A 14 24.50 -9.21 5.64
C ASN A 14 24.28 -9.22 7.17
N THR A 15 25.30 -8.81 7.93
CA THR A 15 25.27 -8.86 9.41
C THR A 15 24.22 -7.95 10.06
N SER A 16 23.74 -6.91 9.39
CA SER A 16 22.73 -5.99 9.91
C SER A 16 21.33 -6.20 9.32
N ASN A 17 21.24 -6.82 8.15
CA ASN A 17 19.99 -7.14 7.48
C ASN A 17 20.07 -8.51 6.79
N PHE A 18 19.41 -9.49 7.37
CA PHE A 18 19.40 -10.86 6.85
C PHE A 18 18.06 -11.55 7.05
N TRP A 19 17.82 -12.53 6.20
CA TRP A 19 16.78 -13.54 6.37
C TRP A 19 17.41 -14.88 6.70
N LEU A 20 16.62 -15.70 7.38
CA LEU A 20 16.94 -17.10 7.59
C LEU A 20 16.13 -17.93 6.61
N PHE A 21 16.72 -18.96 6.01
CA PHE A 21 16.03 -19.84 5.08
C PHE A 21 16.13 -21.30 5.49
N ASN A 22 15.02 -22.01 5.37
CA ASN A 22 14.92 -23.45 5.57
C ASN A 22 13.99 -24.04 4.49
N GLU A 23 14.41 -25.14 3.87
CA GLU A 23 13.70 -25.74 2.73
C GLU A 23 12.26 -26.17 3.08
N ASN A 24 11.99 -26.52 4.34
CA ASN A 24 10.67 -26.99 4.78
C ASN A 24 9.76 -25.83 5.24
N SER A 25 10.33 -24.76 5.78
CA SER A 25 9.54 -23.66 6.38
C SER A 25 9.54 -22.36 5.57
N GLY A 26 10.45 -22.21 4.61
CA GLY A 26 10.58 -21.06 3.74
C GLY A 26 11.52 -19.99 4.31
N PHE A 27 11.25 -18.72 4.00
CA PHE A 27 12.01 -17.59 4.55
C PHE A 27 11.46 -17.14 5.89
N ASP A 28 12.36 -16.81 6.82
CA ASP A 28 12.03 -16.16 8.08
C ASP A 28 12.53 -14.71 8.04
N LEU A 29 11.55 -13.81 8.03
CA LEU A 29 11.67 -12.35 7.97
C LEU A 29 11.48 -11.72 9.36
N THR A 30 11.61 -12.48 10.44
CA THR A 30 11.39 -11.96 11.81
C THR A 30 12.55 -11.11 12.34
N HIS A 31 13.69 -11.12 11.65
CA HIS A 31 14.90 -10.36 11.95
C HIS A 31 15.38 -10.51 13.41
N PRO A 32 15.86 -11.70 13.81
CA PRO A 32 16.54 -11.88 15.09
C PRO A 32 17.84 -11.04 15.17
N SER A 33 18.34 -10.79 16.38
CA SER A 33 19.56 -9.99 16.59
C SER A 33 20.80 -10.60 15.93
N THR A 34 20.88 -11.93 15.91
CA THR A 34 21.89 -12.70 15.20
C THR A 34 21.25 -13.96 14.59
N PRO A 35 21.86 -14.60 13.58
CA PRO A 35 21.32 -15.82 12.99
C PRO A 35 21.14 -17.00 13.96
N GLN A 36 21.87 -16.99 15.09
CA GLN A 36 21.80 -18.01 16.13
C GLN A 36 20.92 -17.59 17.32
N SER A 37 20.37 -16.38 17.31
CA SER A 37 19.48 -15.93 18.37
C SER A 37 18.18 -16.75 18.36
N PRO A 38 17.51 -16.92 19.52
CA PRO A 38 16.22 -17.57 19.57
C PRO A 38 15.19 -16.93 18.63
N PHE A 39 14.22 -17.72 18.19
CA PHE A 39 13.13 -17.21 17.36
C PHE A 39 12.38 -16.08 18.06
N ILE A 40 12.06 -15.04 17.29
CA ILE A 40 11.20 -13.96 17.76
C ILE A 40 9.76 -14.40 17.62
N TYR A 41 8.97 -14.18 18.68
CA TYR A 41 7.53 -14.33 18.71
C TYR A 41 6.88 -12.97 19.00
N PRO A 42 5.65 -12.71 18.53
CA PRO A 42 4.78 -13.59 17.76
C PRO A 42 5.26 -13.90 16.31
N ARG A 43 4.94 -15.10 15.76
CA ARG A 43 5.28 -15.52 14.38
C ARG A 43 4.04 -15.82 13.54
N LEU A 44 3.92 -15.26 12.34
CA LEU A 44 2.84 -15.59 11.38
C LEU A 44 3.46 -16.15 10.11
N LYS A 45 3.03 -17.35 9.70
CA LYS A 45 3.46 -17.99 8.46
C LYS A 45 2.47 -17.67 7.36
N LEU A 46 2.93 -17.03 6.29
CA LEU A 46 2.14 -16.67 5.11
C LEU A 46 2.56 -17.55 3.93
N HIS A 47 1.59 -18.09 3.21
CA HIS A 47 1.85 -18.59 1.87
C HIS A 47 2.05 -17.43 0.90
N THR A 48 2.97 -17.59 -0.04
CA THR A 48 3.23 -16.63 -1.10
C THR A 48 3.16 -17.34 -2.44
N THR A 49 3.24 -16.59 -3.54
CA THR A 49 3.25 -17.17 -4.90
C THR A 49 4.38 -18.17 -5.14
N ASN A 50 5.52 -18.03 -4.46
CA ASN A 50 6.69 -18.87 -4.69
C ASN A 50 7.09 -19.67 -3.45
N THR A 51 7.39 -19.00 -2.34
CA THR A 51 7.97 -19.61 -1.13
C THR A 51 7.29 -19.05 0.12
N PRO A 52 6.85 -19.89 1.07
CA PRO A 52 6.28 -19.39 2.32
C PRO A 52 7.24 -18.44 3.05
N ILE A 53 6.68 -17.48 3.76
CA ILE A 53 7.43 -16.54 4.59
C ILE A 53 6.90 -16.55 6.02
N THR A 54 7.75 -16.25 6.99
CA THR A 54 7.37 -16.03 8.39
C THR A 54 7.67 -14.59 8.78
N ILE A 55 6.67 -13.89 9.30
CA ILE A 55 6.77 -12.48 9.74
C ILE A 55 6.54 -12.35 11.25
N CYS A 56 7.01 -11.25 11.82
CA CYS A 56 6.79 -10.90 13.22
C CYS A 56 5.82 -9.71 13.30
N PRO A 57 4.56 -9.89 13.76
CA PRO A 57 3.54 -8.82 13.72
C PRO A 57 3.98 -7.47 14.33
N PRO A 58 4.63 -7.39 15.51
CA PRO A 58 5.14 -6.13 16.05
C PRO A 58 6.21 -5.43 15.20
N LYS A 59 6.87 -6.16 14.28
CA LYS A 59 7.85 -5.63 13.32
C LYS A 59 7.28 -5.52 11.91
N THR A 60 5.95 -5.65 11.76
CA THR A 60 5.26 -5.56 10.48
C THR A 60 4.29 -4.39 10.47
N ALA A 61 4.20 -3.71 9.33
CA ALA A 61 3.14 -2.75 9.05
C ALA A 61 2.33 -3.14 7.81
N LEU A 62 1.02 -2.92 7.84
CA LEU A 62 0.13 -2.93 6.68
C LEU A 62 0.02 -1.50 6.15
N VAL A 63 0.50 -1.27 4.93
CA VAL A 63 0.52 0.03 4.26
C VAL A 63 -0.60 0.08 3.23
N ILE A 64 -1.59 0.96 3.44
CA ILE A 64 -2.77 1.15 2.59
C ILE A 64 -2.62 2.46 1.82
N ILE A 65 -2.46 2.38 0.50
CA ILE A 65 -2.06 3.52 -0.35
C ILE A 65 -3.24 4.06 -1.16
N ASP A 66 -3.48 5.36 -1.05
CA ASP A 66 -4.31 6.19 -1.93
C ASP A 66 -5.75 5.70 -2.16
N MET A 67 -6.34 5.03 -1.16
CA MET A 67 -7.74 4.62 -1.19
C MET A 67 -8.68 5.80 -0.92
N GLN A 68 -8.61 6.84 -1.78
CA GLN A 68 -9.26 8.13 -1.63
C GLN A 68 -10.43 8.30 -2.61
N ASN A 69 -11.34 9.22 -2.29
CA ASN A 69 -12.49 9.56 -3.13
C ASN A 69 -12.10 9.91 -4.57
N PHE A 70 -10.97 10.60 -4.77
CA PHE A 70 -10.49 10.95 -6.12
C PHE A 70 -10.30 9.73 -7.04
N PHE A 71 -9.85 8.62 -6.48
CA PHE A 71 -9.54 7.40 -7.23
C PHE A 71 -10.72 6.44 -7.34
N LEU A 72 -11.65 6.48 -6.37
CA LEU A 72 -12.67 5.45 -6.22
C LEU A 72 -14.12 5.98 -6.28
N SER A 73 -14.37 7.27 -6.08
CA SER A 73 -15.75 7.75 -5.99
C SER A 73 -16.46 7.83 -7.33
N ALA A 74 -17.65 7.23 -7.41
CA ALA A 74 -18.54 7.34 -8.56
C ALA A 74 -18.95 8.80 -8.86
N ALA A 75 -18.96 9.68 -7.84
CA ALA A 75 -19.23 11.11 -8.00
C ALA A 75 -18.16 11.84 -8.84
N LEU A 76 -16.95 11.25 -8.97
CA LEU A 76 -15.88 11.70 -9.85
C LEU A 76 -15.73 10.81 -11.10
N GLY A 77 -16.81 10.10 -11.47
CA GLY A 77 -16.86 9.26 -12.66
C GLY A 77 -16.03 7.99 -12.57
N ARG A 78 -15.78 7.48 -11.36
CA ARG A 78 -15.03 6.23 -11.13
C ARG A 78 -16.01 5.06 -11.02
N PRO A 79 -16.22 4.26 -12.09
CA PRO A 79 -17.08 3.09 -12.00
C PRO A 79 -16.45 2.03 -11.09
N ARG A 80 -17.28 1.12 -10.57
CA ARG A 80 -16.78 -0.01 -9.78
C ARG A 80 -15.79 -0.82 -10.62
N GLY A 81 -14.62 -1.09 -10.06
CA GLY A 81 -13.57 -1.84 -10.76
C GLY A 81 -12.55 -2.46 -9.80
N PRO A 82 -11.34 -2.77 -10.29
CA PRO A 82 -10.30 -3.42 -9.49
C PRO A 82 -9.94 -2.66 -8.20
N GLY A 83 -9.98 -1.32 -8.20
CA GLY A 83 -9.75 -0.51 -6.99
C GLY A 83 -10.81 -0.75 -5.90
N HIS A 84 -12.09 -0.86 -6.28
CA HIS A 84 -13.17 -1.19 -5.35
C HIS A 84 -13.10 -2.63 -4.85
N ASN A 85 -12.67 -3.56 -5.70
CA ASN A 85 -12.43 -4.94 -5.26
C ASN A 85 -11.32 -5.00 -4.21
N ALA A 86 -10.28 -4.17 -4.33
CA ALA A 86 -9.24 -4.00 -3.33
C ALA A 86 -9.77 -3.39 -2.02
N GLU A 87 -10.65 -2.39 -2.10
CA GLU A 87 -11.37 -1.85 -0.94
C GLU A 87 -12.17 -2.94 -0.21
N ASP A 88 -12.95 -3.73 -0.95
CA ASP A 88 -13.74 -4.83 -0.40
C ASP A 88 -12.85 -5.86 0.32
N ALA A 89 -11.73 -6.25 -0.29
CA ALA A 89 -10.78 -7.20 0.30
C ALA A 89 -10.08 -6.65 1.55
N LEU A 90 -9.72 -5.37 1.55
CA LEU A 90 -9.15 -4.69 2.71
C LEU A 90 -10.13 -4.68 3.89
N LEU A 91 -11.38 -4.30 3.65
CA LEU A 91 -12.43 -4.22 4.67
C LEU A 91 -12.82 -5.60 5.20
N ALA A 92 -12.89 -6.61 4.33
CA ALA A 92 -13.31 -7.96 4.71
C ALA A 92 -12.18 -8.75 5.39
N TYR A 93 -10.93 -8.55 4.97
CA TYR A 93 -9.82 -9.44 5.34
C TYR A 93 -8.60 -8.69 5.89
N GLY A 94 -8.03 -7.77 5.11
CA GLY A 94 -6.73 -7.17 5.41
C GLY A 94 -6.70 -6.39 6.73
N ILE A 95 -7.61 -5.43 6.88
CA ILE A 95 -7.71 -4.57 8.07
C ILE A 95 -8.08 -5.38 9.32
N PRO A 96 -9.13 -6.23 9.32
CA PRO A 96 -9.46 -7.06 10.48
C PRO A 96 -8.31 -7.98 10.91
N ALA A 97 -7.65 -8.65 9.96
CA ALA A 97 -6.56 -9.56 10.26
C ALA A 97 -5.33 -8.84 10.84
N ALA A 98 -4.96 -7.69 10.27
CA ALA A 98 -3.87 -6.87 10.78
C ALA A 98 -4.13 -6.42 12.22
N ARG A 99 -5.32 -5.89 12.50
CA ARG A 99 -5.72 -5.47 13.86
C ARG A 99 -5.67 -6.62 14.85
N ARG A 100 -6.23 -7.77 14.48
CA ARG A 100 -6.25 -8.97 15.33
C ARG A 100 -4.84 -9.50 15.63
N ALA A 101 -3.92 -9.35 14.68
CA ALA A 101 -2.52 -9.74 14.83
C ALA A 101 -1.66 -8.72 15.58
N GLY A 102 -2.16 -7.51 15.85
CA GLY A 102 -1.37 -6.40 16.38
C GLY A 102 -0.36 -5.82 15.38
N ILE A 103 -0.65 -5.93 14.08
CA ILE A 103 0.13 -5.31 13.00
C ILE A 103 -0.25 -3.83 12.91
N GLN A 104 0.74 -2.94 12.82
CA GLN A 104 0.50 -1.51 12.62
C GLN A 104 -0.16 -1.26 11.27
N ILE A 105 -1.29 -0.56 11.25
CA ILE A 105 -1.88 -0.09 9.99
C ILE A 105 -1.41 1.34 9.73
N VAL A 106 -0.91 1.57 8.52
CA VAL A 106 -0.39 2.85 8.04
C VAL A 106 -1.17 3.24 6.78
N TRP A 107 -1.96 4.30 6.90
CA TRP A 107 -2.70 4.88 5.79
C TRP A 107 -1.82 5.94 5.12
N VAL A 108 -1.67 5.84 3.80
CA VAL A 108 -0.91 6.82 3.02
C VAL A 108 -1.83 7.39 1.97
N THR A 109 -1.92 8.72 1.92
CA THR A 109 -2.78 9.40 0.96
C THR A 109 -2.01 10.50 0.23
N TRP A 110 -2.39 10.76 -1.02
CA TRP A 110 -2.08 12.05 -1.63
C TRP A 110 -2.66 13.17 -0.75
N GLY A 111 -1.82 14.14 -0.42
CA GLY A 111 -2.21 15.27 0.40
C GLY A 111 -1.28 16.43 0.13
N LEU A 112 -1.59 17.17 -0.93
CA LEU A 112 -0.79 18.31 -1.39
C LEU A 112 -1.04 19.56 -0.56
N THR A 113 0.01 20.35 -0.45
CA THR A 113 0.01 21.75 -0.04
C THR A 113 0.43 22.63 -1.23
N ASP A 114 0.31 23.95 -1.09
CA ASP A 114 0.80 24.87 -2.12
C ASP A 114 2.33 24.80 -2.30
N GLU A 115 3.07 24.51 -1.22
CA GLU A 115 4.52 24.29 -1.28
C GLU A 115 4.87 23.03 -2.09
N ASP A 116 4.14 21.93 -1.87
CA ASP A 116 4.32 20.68 -2.63
C ASP A 116 4.13 20.89 -4.13
N LEU A 117 3.12 21.69 -4.49
CA LEU A 117 2.80 21.99 -5.88
C LEU A 117 3.89 22.84 -6.55
N SER A 118 4.50 23.77 -5.80
CA SER A 118 5.56 24.65 -6.31
C SER A 118 6.85 23.91 -6.69
N THR A 119 7.09 22.73 -6.10
CA THR A 119 8.28 21.90 -6.35
C THR A 119 7.97 20.66 -7.19
N MET A 120 6.73 20.48 -7.63
CA MET A 120 6.25 19.28 -8.31
C MET A 120 6.94 19.10 -9.67
N PRO A 121 7.52 17.93 -9.97
CA PRO A 121 8.20 17.72 -11.24
C PRO A 121 7.19 17.64 -12.41
N PRO A 122 7.60 18.04 -13.63
CA PRO A 122 6.73 18.01 -14.80
C PRO A 122 6.12 16.64 -15.11
N ALA A 123 6.84 15.55 -14.82
CA ALA A 123 6.34 14.19 -15.02
C ALA A 123 5.09 13.89 -14.17
N THR A 124 5.04 14.39 -12.94
CA THR A 124 3.87 14.22 -12.07
C THR A 124 2.72 15.11 -12.53
N PHE A 125 2.98 16.37 -12.91
CA PHE A 125 1.96 17.17 -13.59
C PHE A 125 1.41 16.47 -14.82
N ARG A 126 2.27 15.85 -15.64
CA ARG A 126 1.87 15.08 -16.82
C ARG A 126 0.89 13.97 -16.48
N ALA A 127 1.20 13.18 -15.46
CA ALA A 127 0.36 12.06 -15.02
C ALA A 127 -1.06 12.49 -14.58
N PHE A 128 -1.22 13.70 -14.06
CA PHE A 128 -2.49 14.17 -13.50
C PHE A 128 -3.20 15.28 -14.29
N SER A 129 -2.52 16.02 -15.16
CA SER A 129 -3.01 17.29 -15.75
C SER A 129 -3.19 17.27 -17.26
N PHE A 130 -2.57 16.34 -18.00
CA PHE A 130 -2.74 16.23 -19.45
C PHE A 130 -3.85 15.22 -19.72
N ARG A 131 -5.09 15.67 -19.49
CA ARG A 131 -6.30 14.85 -19.70
C ARG A 131 -7.14 15.49 -20.80
N GLY A 132 -7.35 14.73 -21.89
CA GLY A 132 -8.45 15.01 -22.81
C GLY A 132 -9.78 14.83 -22.07
N GLU A 133 -10.83 15.49 -22.53
CA GLU A 133 -12.19 15.35 -21.99
C GLU A 133 -12.53 13.86 -21.85
N GLU A 134 -12.82 13.46 -20.61
CA GLU A 134 -13.09 12.10 -20.14
C GLU A 134 -11.87 11.16 -20.06
N THR A 135 -11.72 10.46 -18.92
CA THR A 135 -10.85 9.30 -18.58
C THR A 135 -9.70 9.54 -17.59
N GLY A 136 -9.54 8.60 -16.64
CA GLY A 136 -8.53 8.61 -15.56
C GLY A 136 -7.14 8.20 -16.04
N PHE A 137 -6.36 7.50 -15.20
CA PHE A 137 -5.11 6.80 -15.58
C PHE A 137 -5.32 5.69 -16.65
N GLU A 138 -6.46 5.71 -17.32
CA GLU A 138 -7.11 4.58 -17.96
C GLU A 138 -6.93 4.57 -19.47
N ASP A 139 -6.56 5.68 -20.12
CA ASP A 139 -6.39 5.72 -21.58
C ASP A 139 -5.06 6.38 -22.01
N ALA A 140 -3.96 5.66 -21.82
CA ALA A 140 -2.67 5.99 -22.42
C ALA A 140 -2.62 5.76 -23.95
N ASP A 141 -3.70 5.24 -24.55
CA ASP A 141 -3.75 4.81 -25.96
C ASP A 141 -4.30 5.88 -26.93
N ARG A 142 -4.62 7.09 -26.47
CA ARG A 142 -4.97 8.20 -27.39
C ARG A 142 -3.70 8.82 -27.98
N GLU A 143 -3.57 8.78 -29.31
CA GLU A 143 -2.54 9.52 -30.04
C GLU A 143 -2.58 11.01 -29.65
N ILE A 144 -1.53 11.48 -28.98
CA ILE A 144 -1.30 12.90 -28.78
C ILE A 144 -0.86 13.47 -30.13
N GLY A 145 -1.83 13.93 -30.92
CA GLY A 145 -1.56 14.68 -32.15
C GLY A 145 -0.63 15.88 -31.88
N PRO A 146 -0.01 16.48 -32.93
CA PRO A 146 1.15 17.37 -32.82
C PRO A 146 0.82 18.77 -32.28
N LYS A 147 -0.27 18.93 -31.53
CA LYS A 147 -0.59 20.18 -30.87
C LYS A 147 0.39 20.37 -29.72
N ARG A 148 0.98 21.56 -29.63
CA ARG A 148 1.84 21.95 -28.50
C ARG A 148 1.12 21.57 -27.20
N PRO A 149 1.80 20.89 -26.25
CA PRO A 149 1.24 20.69 -24.92
C PRO A 149 1.09 22.07 -24.27
N GLU A 150 -0.11 22.64 -24.36
CA GLU A 150 -0.50 23.72 -23.47
C GLU A 150 -0.60 23.10 -22.08
N VAL A 151 0.23 23.59 -21.16
CA VAL A 151 0.08 23.28 -19.73
C VAL A 151 -1.23 23.91 -19.31
N ARG A 152 -2.30 23.13 -19.42
CA ARG A 152 -3.60 23.48 -18.90
C ARG A 152 -3.49 23.39 -17.38
N THR A 153 -3.37 24.54 -16.74
CA THR A 153 -3.58 24.70 -15.29
C THR A 153 -5.05 24.44 -14.93
N GLU A 154 -5.93 24.39 -15.93
CA GLU A 154 -7.27 23.83 -15.89
C GLU A 154 -7.21 22.28 -15.88
N ASN A 155 -7.87 21.65 -14.90
CA ASN A 155 -8.00 20.18 -14.74
C ASN A 155 -6.78 19.38 -14.24
N GLY A 156 -5.76 20.04 -13.66
CA GLY A 156 -4.56 19.39 -13.10
C GLY A 156 -4.52 19.32 -11.57
N LEU A 157 -3.36 18.89 -11.02
CA LEU A 157 -3.12 18.90 -9.57
C LEU A 157 -3.40 20.30 -8.97
N GLY A 158 -4.15 20.34 -7.88
CA GLY A 158 -4.53 21.58 -7.21
C GLY A 158 -5.65 22.39 -7.87
N PHE A 159 -6.19 21.94 -9.01
CA PHE A 159 -7.36 22.54 -9.65
C PHE A 159 -8.62 22.37 -8.79
N GLN A 160 -9.50 23.39 -8.80
CA GLN A 160 -10.78 23.34 -8.08
C GLN A 160 -11.76 22.41 -8.82
N LEU A 161 -12.10 21.26 -8.21
CA LEU A 161 -12.99 20.28 -8.83
C LEU A 161 -14.46 20.74 -8.87
N GLY A 162 -14.84 21.63 -7.95
CA GLY A 162 -16.20 22.15 -7.84
C GLY A 162 -17.18 21.16 -7.21
N ASP A 163 -18.46 21.47 -7.35
CA ASP A 163 -19.52 20.67 -6.75
C ASP A 163 -19.73 19.34 -7.47
N VAL A 164 -19.80 18.25 -6.71
CA VAL A 164 -20.11 16.90 -7.21
C VAL A 164 -21.35 16.35 -6.53
N LYS A 165 -22.09 15.51 -7.26
CA LYS A 165 -23.30 14.85 -6.75
C LYS A 165 -22.96 13.46 -6.23
N LEU A 166 -23.29 13.20 -4.97
CA LEU A 166 -23.10 11.92 -4.30
C LEU A 166 -24.23 10.93 -4.64
N GLU A 167 -24.02 9.65 -4.30
CA GLU A 167 -24.98 8.57 -4.56
C GLU A 167 -26.30 8.74 -3.81
N ASP A 168 -26.27 9.37 -2.63
CA ASP A 168 -27.47 9.71 -1.84
C ASP A 168 -28.24 10.92 -2.41
N GLY A 169 -27.76 11.50 -3.52
CA GLY A 169 -28.34 12.64 -4.19
C GLY A 169 -27.92 14.00 -3.64
N SER A 170 -27.15 14.04 -2.55
CA SER A 170 -26.59 15.28 -1.98
C SER A 170 -25.46 15.83 -2.86
N THR A 171 -25.15 17.12 -2.68
CA THR A 171 -24.07 17.81 -3.38
C THR A 171 -23.01 18.24 -2.37
N ILE A 172 -21.74 18.06 -2.73
CA ILE A 172 -20.61 18.47 -1.92
C ILE A 172 -19.56 19.18 -2.79
N GLU A 173 -18.90 20.18 -2.23
CA GLU A 173 -17.74 20.82 -2.85
C GLU A 173 -16.55 19.83 -2.77
N ALA A 174 -16.07 19.36 -3.92
CA ALA A 174 -15.07 18.30 -3.96
C ALA A 174 -13.66 18.79 -3.59
N GLY A 175 -13.42 20.10 -3.64
CA GLY A 175 -12.18 20.74 -3.23
C GLY A 175 -11.13 20.78 -4.32
N ARG A 176 -9.94 21.26 -3.93
CA ARG A 176 -8.75 21.26 -4.80
C ARG A 176 -8.25 19.83 -4.99
N MET A 177 -7.98 19.45 -6.23
CA MET A 177 -7.55 18.10 -6.61
C MET A 177 -6.32 17.66 -5.80
N LEU A 178 -6.50 16.59 -5.02
CA LEU A 178 -5.49 15.93 -4.18
C LEU A 178 -4.85 16.80 -3.09
N PHE A 179 -5.45 17.96 -2.76
CA PHE A 179 -5.02 18.79 -1.64
C PHE A 179 -5.51 18.23 -0.31
N ARG A 180 -4.74 18.47 0.76
CA ARG A 180 -5.08 18.02 2.11
C ARG A 180 -6.44 18.55 2.55
N ASP A 181 -7.11 17.74 3.36
CA ASP A 181 -8.36 18.10 4.04
C ASP A 181 -9.50 18.50 3.08
N GLN A 182 -9.43 18.02 1.83
CA GLN A 182 -10.48 18.16 0.84
C GLN A 182 -11.26 16.85 0.69
N TRP A 183 -12.53 16.93 0.30
CA TRP A 183 -13.38 15.75 0.13
C TRP A 183 -12.77 14.73 -0.85
N ASN A 184 -12.24 15.19 -2.00
CA ASN A 184 -11.63 14.28 -2.98
C ASN A 184 -10.38 13.55 -2.43
N SER A 185 -9.69 14.16 -1.46
CA SER A 185 -8.51 13.57 -0.80
C SER A 185 -8.85 12.72 0.43
N ALA A 186 -10.10 12.73 0.88
CA ALA A 186 -10.53 11.89 2.00
C ALA A 186 -10.55 10.40 1.59
N LEU A 187 -10.42 9.52 2.58
CA LEU A 187 -10.55 8.07 2.38
C LEU A 187 -11.94 7.75 1.82
N HIS A 188 -11.99 6.78 0.91
CA HIS A 188 -13.21 6.44 0.20
C HIS A 188 -14.17 5.64 1.08
N GLY A 189 -15.47 5.97 0.99
CA GLY A 189 -16.57 5.14 1.46
C GLY A 189 -16.36 4.57 2.88
N ARG A 190 -16.39 3.24 2.97
CA ARG A 190 -16.32 2.52 4.25
C ARG A 190 -14.91 2.52 4.86
N LEU A 191 -13.88 2.82 4.07
CA LEU A 191 -12.51 2.94 4.59
C LEU A 191 -12.35 4.17 5.49
N ALA A 192 -13.09 5.25 5.26
CA ALA A 192 -13.11 6.40 6.16
C ALA A 192 -13.57 5.98 7.57
N ALA A 193 -14.70 5.27 7.67
CA ALA A 193 -15.18 4.74 8.95
C ALA A 193 -14.19 3.74 9.56
N ALA A 194 -13.59 2.86 8.74
CA ALA A 194 -12.59 1.93 9.21
C ALA A 194 -11.37 2.64 9.82
N PHE A 195 -10.90 3.74 9.22
CA PHE A 195 -9.82 4.55 9.77
C PHE A 195 -10.19 5.19 11.11
N GLU A 196 -11.38 5.80 11.22
CA GLU A 196 -11.87 6.39 12.48
C GLU A 196 -11.99 5.38 13.62
N ASP A 197 -12.42 4.14 13.32
CA ASP A 197 -12.40 3.03 14.27
C ASP A 197 -10.97 2.63 14.63
N GLY A 198 -10.07 2.66 13.64
CA GLY A 198 -8.64 2.34 13.78
C GLY A 198 -7.89 3.29 14.72
N LEU A 199 -8.28 4.56 14.77
CA LEU A 199 -7.71 5.52 15.72
C LEU A 199 -7.92 5.13 17.19
N LYS A 200 -8.93 4.28 17.46
CA LYS A 200 -9.30 3.81 18.81
C LYS A 200 -8.81 2.37 19.07
N ALA A 201 -8.12 1.74 18.13
CA ALA A 201 -7.62 0.38 18.27
C ALA A 201 -6.46 0.30 19.29
N PRO A 202 -6.17 -0.88 19.88
CA PRO A 202 -5.04 -1.05 20.81
C PRO A 202 -3.69 -0.67 20.20
N VAL A 203 -3.51 -0.90 18.90
CA VAL A 203 -2.45 -0.30 18.08
C VAL A 203 -3.15 0.71 17.17
N PRO A 204 -3.15 2.01 17.52
CA PRO A 204 -3.85 3.01 16.73
C PRO A 204 -3.31 3.09 15.31
N ASP A 205 -4.21 3.15 14.33
CA ASP A 205 -3.87 3.43 12.94
C ASP A 205 -3.21 4.81 12.83
N VAL A 206 -2.28 4.97 11.89
CA VAL A 206 -1.61 6.25 11.61
C VAL A 206 -1.82 6.64 10.15
N ARG A 207 -1.85 7.95 9.86
CA ARG A 207 -1.98 8.46 8.49
C ARG A 207 -0.85 9.41 8.14
N PHE A 208 -0.28 9.24 6.96
CA PHE A 208 0.74 10.12 6.39
C PHE A 208 0.30 10.63 5.01
N HIS A 209 0.73 11.85 4.68
CA HIS A 209 0.50 12.43 3.37
C HIS A 209 1.76 12.31 2.51
N LYS A 210 1.57 11.96 1.24
CA LYS A 210 2.63 12.01 0.23
C LYS A 210 2.30 13.06 -0.84
N ASN A 211 3.36 13.58 -1.43
CA ASN A 211 3.36 14.60 -2.47
C ASN A 211 3.99 14.11 -3.78
N ARG A 212 4.35 12.83 -3.87
CA ARG A 212 4.82 12.15 -5.08
C ARG A 212 4.16 10.78 -5.21
N ILE A 213 4.46 10.09 -6.32
CA ILE A 213 3.91 8.77 -6.63
C ILE A 213 4.28 7.78 -5.50
N SER A 214 5.56 7.66 -5.17
CA SER A 214 6.03 6.86 -4.02
C SER A 214 5.87 7.63 -2.71
N ALA A 215 5.43 6.94 -1.66
CA ALA A 215 5.37 7.48 -0.30
C ALA A 215 6.76 7.60 0.38
N LEU A 216 7.77 6.95 -0.19
CA LEU A 216 9.12 6.82 0.35
C LEU A 216 10.19 7.39 -0.58
N TRP A 217 9.78 8.26 -1.52
CA TRP A 217 10.67 8.84 -2.53
C TRP A 217 11.82 9.64 -1.93
N GLU A 218 11.60 10.27 -0.78
CA GLU A 218 12.61 11.08 -0.10
C GLU A 218 13.56 10.21 0.73
N PRO A 219 14.82 10.65 0.92
CA PRO A 219 15.70 10.04 1.90
C PRO A 219 15.09 10.07 3.31
N ARG A 220 14.32 11.11 3.66
CA ARG A 220 13.61 11.26 4.93
C ARG A 220 12.24 11.89 4.70
N SER A 221 11.25 11.40 5.44
CA SER A 221 9.88 11.92 5.52
C SER A 221 9.28 11.46 6.85
N ASP A 222 8.16 12.04 7.27
CA ASP A 222 7.47 11.63 8.50
C ASP A 222 7.14 10.12 8.50
N LEU A 223 6.74 9.59 7.33
CA LEU A 223 6.51 8.15 7.16
C LEU A 223 7.80 7.35 7.35
N HIS A 224 8.90 7.74 6.68
CA HIS A 224 10.17 7.05 6.82
C HIS A 224 10.62 7.03 8.28
N ASP A 225 10.64 8.20 8.92
CA ASP A 225 11.11 8.36 10.28
C ASP A 225 10.26 7.52 11.24
N PHE A 226 8.93 7.55 11.10
CA PHE A 226 8.03 6.67 11.85
C PHE A 226 8.36 5.18 11.66
N LEU A 227 8.53 4.73 10.41
CA LEU A 227 8.81 3.32 10.14
C LEU A 227 10.13 2.85 10.79
N LYS A 228 11.15 3.71 10.72
CA LYS A 228 12.48 3.47 11.27
C LYS A 228 12.49 3.49 12.81
N GLU A 229 11.87 4.49 13.42
CA GLU A 229 11.79 4.64 14.88
C GLU A 229 11.00 3.50 15.54
N ARG A 230 9.94 3.02 14.88
CA ARG A 230 9.19 1.84 15.33
C ARG A 230 9.91 0.52 15.08
N GLY A 231 11.01 0.52 14.33
CA GLY A 231 11.79 -0.67 14.02
C GLY A 231 11.05 -1.68 13.14
N PHE A 232 10.14 -1.21 12.28
CA PHE A 232 9.48 -2.09 11.32
C PHE A 232 10.50 -2.65 10.34
N ARG A 233 10.32 -3.91 9.97
CA ARG A 233 11.19 -4.63 9.04
C ARG A 233 10.43 -5.12 7.83
N THR A 234 9.20 -5.59 8.04
CA THR A 234 8.33 -6.07 6.97
C THR A 234 7.22 -5.05 6.70
N LEU A 235 7.00 -4.72 5.44
CA LEU A 235 5.92 -3.83 4.99
C LEU A 235 5.01 -4.60 4.01
N MET A 236 3.74 -4.74 4.38
CA MET A 236 2.72 -5.33 3.53
C MET A 236 1.99 -4.24 2.76
N PHE A 237 1.98 -4.29 1.43
CA PHE A 237 1.47 -3.21 0.58
C PHE A 237 0.11 -3.56 -0.04
N THR A 238 -0.78 -2.56 0.01
CA THR A 238 -2.14 -2.56 -0.53
C THR A 238 -2.49 -1.18 -1.07
N GLY A 239 -3.55 -1.08 -1.86
CA GLY A 239 -4.09 0.20 -2.32
C GLY A 239 -4.15 0.34 -3.83
N VAL A 240 -4.20 1.58 -4.29
CA VAL A 240 -4.31 1.92 -5.72
C VAL A 240 -3.30 2.99 -6.15
N ASN A 241 -2.84 3.01 -7.40
CA ASN A 241 -2.92 1.92 -8.37
C ASN A 241 -1.75 0.94 -8.15
N THR A 242 -1.99 -0.35 -8.38
CA THR A 242 -0.99 -1.43 -8.22
C THR A 242 0.33 -1.13 -8.94
N ASP A 243 0.26 -0.65 -10.18
CA ASP A 243 1.41 -0.36 -11.06
C ASP A 243 1.99 1.04 -10.93
N GLN A 244 1.38 1.90 -10.10
CA GLN A 244 1.78 3.29 -9.91
C GLN A 244 2.26 3.52 -8.47
N CYS A 245 1.42 4.12 -7.62
CA CYS A 245 1.77 4.50 -6.26
C CYS A 245 2.18 3.29 -5.41
N VAL A 246 1.52 2.14 -5.59
CA VAL A 246 1.85 0.91 -4.85
C VAL A 246 3.23 0.40 -5.27
N LEU A 247 3.45 0.10 -6.56
CA LEU A 247 4.74 -0.39 -7.04
C LEU A 247 5.89 0.58 -6.74
N ALA A 248 5.71 1.88 -6.97
CA ALA A 248 6.77 2.86 -6.70
C ALA A 248 7.16 2.87 -5.21
N THR A 249 6.17 2.79 -4.31
CA THR A 249 6.44 2.73 -2.86
C THR A 249 7.09 1.40 -2.47
N VAL A 250 6.67 0.28 -3.07
CA VAL A 250 7.31 -1.04 -2.89
C VAL A 250 8.78 -0.99 -3.29
N GLN A 251 9.10 -0.38 -4.44
CA GLN A 251 10.47 -0.29 -4.93
C GLN A 251 11.34 0.55 -3.98
N ASP A 252 10.89 1.73 -3.56
CA ASP A 252 11.64 2.54 -2.62
C ASP A 252 11.79 1.86 -1.25
N ALA A 253 10.76 1.14 -0.77
CA ALA A 253 10.86 0.36 0.45
C ALA A 253 11.92 -0.75 0.34
N ALA A 254 11.92 -1.50 -0.77
CA ALA A 254 12.89 -2.56 -1.02
C ALA A 254 14.32 -1.99 -1.10
N LEU A 255 14.51 -0.87 -1.81
CA LEU A 255 15.81 -0.19 -1.92
C LEU A 255 16.30 0.38 -0.57
N LYS A 256 15.39 0.73 0.33
CA LYS A 256 15.69 1.12 1.72
C LYS A 256 15.91 -0.08 2.66
N GLY A 257 15.75 -1.31 2.17
CA GLY A 257 16.05 -2.53 2.91
C GLY A 257 14.90 -3.11 3.74
N TYR A 258 13.65 -2.67 3.51
CA TYR A 258 12.47 -3.32 4.09
C TYR A 258 12.13 -4.61 3.34
N ASP A 259 11.60 -5.60 4.04
CA ASP A 259 11.03 -6.79 3.41
C ASP A 259 9.64 -6.43 2.90
N THR A 260 9.44 -6.45 1.58
CA THR A 260 8.17 -6.06 0.99
C THR A 260 7.29 -7.27 0.71
N VAL A 261 6.00 -7.15 1.00
CA VAL A 261 4.99 -8.16 0.72
C VAL A 261 3.80 -7.49 0.05
N LEU A 262 3.57 -7.76 -1.24
CA LEU A 262 2.37 -7.28 -1.93
C LEU A 262 1.17 -8.17 -1.57
N LEU A 263 0.09 -7.59 -1.05
CA LEU A 263 -1.18 -8.31 -0.84
C LEU A 263 -2.08 -8.07 -2.04
N ARG A 264 -2.01 -8.97 -3.02
CA ARG A 264 -2.51 -8.72 -4.39
C ARG A 264 -4.01 -8.45 -4.48
N ASP A 265 -4.81 -9.09 -3.64
CA ASP A 265 -6.27 -8.91 -3.57
C ASP A 265 -6.67 -7.60 -2.89
N GLY A 266 -5.77 -6.99 -2.12
CA GLY A 266 -5.90 -5.63 -1.58
C GLY A 266 -5.28 -4.57 -2.49
N CYS A 267 -4.96 -4.89 -3.75
CA CYS A 267 -4.41 -3.94 -4.73
C CYS A 267 -5.29 -3.87 -5.98
N GLY A 268 -5.41 -2.68 -6.58
CA GLY A 268 -6.24 -2.50 -7.78
C GLY A 268 -5.58 -1.65 -8.87
N SER A 269 -5.62 -2.12 -10.12
CA SER A 269 -5.33 -1.35 -11.33
C SER A 269 -6.32 -1.71 -12.44
N PRO A 270 -6.76 -0.75 -13.28
CA PRO A 270 -7.76 -1.00 -14.33
C PRO A 270 -7.31 -1.97 -15.44
N ARG A 271 -6.01 -2.21 -15.60
CA ARG A 271 -5.44 -3.05 -16.66
C ARG A 271 -4.77 -4.28 -16.05
N ASP A 272 -5.24 -5.47 -16.43
CA ASP A 272 -4.72 -6.73 -15.89
C ASP A 272 -3.23 -6.93 -16.17
N PHE A 273 -2.75 -6.60 -17.38
CA PHE A 273 -1.33 -6.73 -17.72
C PHE A 273 -0.41 -5.91 -16.80
N ALA A 274 -0.90 -4.76 -16.31
CA ALA A 274 -0.14 -3.90 -15.40
C ALA A 274 -0.03 -4.55 -14.03
N ARG A 275 -1.13 -5.13 -13.54
CA ARG A 275 -1.16 -5.92 -12.29
C ARG A 275 -0.28 -7.16 -12.39
N ASP A 276 -0.38 -7.93 -13.47
CA ASP A 276 0.40 -9.15 -13.68
C ASP A 276 1.91 -8.87 -13.70
N MET A 277 2.33 -7.78 -14.35
CA MET A 277 3.72 -7.33 -14.35
C MET A 277 4.21 -7.00 -12.93
N VAL A 278 3.41 -6.28 -12.15
CA VAL A 278 3.74 -5.92 -10.77
C VAL A 278 3.84 -7.17 -9.90
N GLU A 279 2.86 -8.08 -9.96
CA GLU A 279 2.88 -9.33 -9.19
C GLU A 279 4.10 -10.18 -9.56
N PHE A 280 4.44 -10.28 -10.85
CA PHE A 280 5.63 -10.99 -11.31
C PHE A 280 6.91 -10.38 -10.72
N ASN A 281 7.10 -9.06 -10.87
CA ASN A 281 8.32 -8.38 -10.40
C ASN A 281 8.42 -8.37 -8.88
N CYS A 282 7.32 -8.18 -8.15
CA CYS A 282 7.30 -8.27 -6.70
C CYS A 282 7.70 -9.67 -6.22
N GLY A 283 7.18 -10.74 -6.84
CA GLY A 283 7.51 -12.11 -6.45
C GLY A 283 8.91 -12.58 -6.86
N LYS A 284 9.65 -11.80 -7.66
CA LYS A 284 10.98 -12.17 -8.17
C LYS A 284 12.11 -11.26 -7.72
N VAL A 285 11.85 -9.96 -7.59
CA VAL A 285 12.89 -8.94 -7.38
C VAL A 285 12.61 -8.14 -6.11
N TRP A 286 11.40 -7.61 -5.95
CA TRP A 286 11.16 -6.61 -4.90
C TRP A 286 10.76 -7.18 -3.55
N GLY A 287 10.33 -8.45 -3.48
CA GLY A 287 9.99 -9.12 -2.24
C GLY A 287 9.13 -10.36 -2.46
N PHE A 288 7.91 -10.34 -1.92
CA PHE A 288 6.99 -11.47 -1.94
C PHE A 288 5.57 -11.04 -2.33
N VAL A 289 4.76 -11.98 -2.81
CA VAL A 289 3.34 -11.74 -3.12
C VAL A 289 2.47 -12.71 -2.35
N SER A 290 1.54 -12.19 -1.56
CA SER A 290 0.55 -12.94 -0.78
C SER A 290 -0.84 -12.29 -0.97
N SER A 291 -1.76 -12.48 -0.03
CA SER A 291 -3.11 -11.90 -0.08
C SER A 291 -3.65 -11.57 1.31
N CYS A 292 -4.63 -10.66 1.38
CA CYS A 292 -5.38 -10.31 2.57
C CYS A 292 -6.13 -11.54 3.12
N VAL A 293 -6.67 -12.38 2.21
CA VAL A 293 -7.28 -13.67 2.58
C VAL A 293 -6.27 -14.59 3.27
N GLU A 294 -5.05 -14.68 2.74
CA GLU A 294 -3.99 -15.51 3.32
C GLU A 294 -3.50 -14.98 4.67
N LEU A 295 -3.40 -13.65 4.82
CA LEU A 295 -3.14 -13.01 6.11
C LEU A 295 -4.21 -13.40 7.13
N THR A 296 -5.49 -13.32 6.77
CA THR A 296 -6.61 -13.73 7.63
C THR A 296 -6.49 -15.20 8.05
N ARG A 297 -6.23 -16.09 7.08
CA ARG A 297 -6.03 -17.52 7.35
C ARG A 297 -4.90 -17.75 8.36
N SER A 298 -3.75 -17.12 8.15
CA SER A 298 -2.58 -17.25 9.03
C SER A 298 -2.87 -16.79 10.46
N VAL A 299 -3.56 -15.66 10.59
CA VAL A 299 -3.95 -15.10 11.89
C VAL A 299 -4.93 -16.02 12.62
N HIS A 300 -5.94 -16.57 11.93
CA HIS A 300 -6.86 -17.55 12.51
C HIS A 300 -6.13 -18.81 12.97
N GLU A 301 -5.28 -19.39 12.12
CA GLU A 301 -4.54 -20.60 12.48
C GLU A 301 -3.66 -20.41 13.71
N ARG A 302 -3.07 -19.23 13.87
CA ARG A 302 -2.14 -18.94 14.96
C ARG A 302 -2.84 -18.57 16.27
N LEU A 303 -3.93 -17.81 16.21
CA LEU A 303 -4.64 -17.36 17.41
C LEU A 303 -5.67 -18.37 17.91
N ASP A 304 -6.31 -19.13 17.00
CA ASP A 304 -7.39 -20.04 17.38
C ASP A 304 -6.87 -21.45 17.73
N LYS A 305 -5.67 -21.82 17.27
CA LYS A 305 -5.07 -23.14 17.53
C LYS A 305 -3.90 -23.08 18.53
N GLY A 306 -3.60 -21.91 19.10
CA GLY A 306 -2.47 -21.68 20.00
C GLY A 306 -1.11 -21.64 19.27
N PRO A 307 -0.01 -21.25 19.97
CA PRO A 307 1.33 -21.34 19.40
C PRO A 307 1.62 -22.81 19.06
N LYS A 308 1.87 -23.08 17.78
CA LYS A 308 2.54 -24.31 17.35
C LYS A 308 4.05 -24.13 17.44
#